data_AF-A0A1H8L7S2-F1
#
_entry.id   AF-A0A1H8L7S2-F1
#
_cell.length_a   1.000
_cell.length_b   1.000
_cell.length_c   1.000
_cell.angle_alpha   90.00
_cell.angle_beta   90.00
_cell.angle_gamma   90.00
#
_symmetry.space_group_name_H-M   'P 1'
#
loop_
_entity.id
_entity.type
_entity.pdbx_description
1 polymer ?
#
loop_
_entity_poly.entity_id
_entity_poly.type
_entity_poly.pdbx_seq_one_letter_code
_entity_poly.pdbx_strand_id
1 'polypeptide(L)'
;MRSIPKSALALGLAGLLPFLWSALTVLAPDLGLWAARTLGPRFIGPYVGLSYGTVILSFMSGVLWGFATRASGMVAASGYALSVIPALWAFVMVGGGPVGAGVNLIFGFVGLLGLDWLFWRHGLAPRWWMALRVALSVVVVICLAVGVYL
;
A
#
# COMPACT_ATOMS: atom_id res chain seq x y z
N MET A 1 -22.70 10.39 1.48
CA MET A 1 -21.91 10.97 0.36
C MET A 1 -21.57 9.86 -0.63
N ARG A 2 -21.89 10.03 -1.92
CA ARG A 2 -21.61 9.03 -3.00
C ARG A 2 -20.27 9.27 -3.71
N SER A 3 -19.79 10.51 -3.78
CA SER A 3 -18.52 10.87 -4.41
C SER A 3 -17.33 10.71 -3.45
N ILE A 4 -16.14 10.46 -4.00
CA ILE A 4 -14.89 10.47 -3.24
C ILE A 4 -14.63 11.92 -2.77
N PRO A 5 -14.37 12.15 -1.47
CA PRO A 5 -13.98 13.47 -0.97
C PRO A 5 -12.72 13.96 -1.68
N LYS A 6 -12.70 15.23 -2.13
CA LYS A 6 -11.57 15.80 -2.90
C LYS A 6 -10.25 15.70 -2.14
N SER A 7 -10.27 15.93 -0.82
CA SER A 7 -9.08 15.79 0.03
C SER A 7 -8.55 14.36 0.05
N ALA A 8 -9.42 13.36 0.23
CA ALA A 8 -9.04 11.95 0.22
C ALA A 8 -8.48 11.52 -1.14
N LEU A 9 -9.07 12.00 -2.23
CA LEU A 9 -8.58 11.75 -3.59
C LEU A 9 -7.20 12.38 -3.81
N ALA A 10 -7.05 13.67 -3.52
CA ALA A 10 -5.80 14.39 -3.74
C ALA A 10 -4.64 13.81 -2.92
N LEU A 11 -4.87 13.54 -1.63
CA LEU A 11 -3.86 12.94 -0.76
C LEU A 11 -3.58 11.48 -1.14
N GLY A 12 -4.60 10.72 -1.55
CA GLY A 12 -4.43 9.35 -2.03
C GLY A 12 -3.56 9.28 -3.28
N LEU A 13 -3.79 10.17 -4.26
CA LEU A 13 -2.98 10.28 -5.47
C LEU A 13 -1.56 10.78 -5.16
N ALA A 14 -1.40 11.78 -4.28
CA ALA A 14 -0.09 12.25 -3.85
C ALA A 14 0.72 11.13 -3.16
N GLY A 15 0.03 10.24 -2.42
CA GLY A 15 0.63 9.04 -1.84
C GLY A 15 1.19 8.05 -2.86
N LEU A 16 0.86 8.17 -4.16
CA LEU A 16 1.46 7.31 -5.20
C LEU A 16 2.85 7.78 -5.64
N LEU A 17 3.25 9.01 -5.30
CA LEU A 17 4.49 9.61 -5.80
C LEU A 17 5.74 8.77 -5.51
N PRO A 18 5.96 8.20 -4.30
CA PRO A 18 7.14 7.39 -4.05
C PRO A 18 7.17 6.08 -4.84
N PHE A 19 6.01 5.49 -5.13
CA PHE A 19 5.91 4.27 -5.95
C PHE A 19 6.22 4.57 -7.42
N LEU A 20 5.64 5.64 -7.96
CA LEU A 20 5.91 6.09 -9.33
C LEU A 20 7.39 6.46 -9.50
N TRP A 21 7.97 7.15 -8.52
CA TRP A 21 9.40 7.47 -8.51
C TRP A 21 10.28 6.21 -8.46
N SER A 22 9.91 5.24 -7.63
CA SER A 22 10.60 3.93 -7.58
C SER A 22 10.58 3.25 -8.94
N ALA A 23 9.42 3.17 -9.60
CA ALA A 23 9.29 2.54 -10.91
C ALA A 23 10.07 3.32 -11.99
N LEU A 24 10.00 4.65 -11.99
CA LEU A 24 10.68 5.50 -12.97
C LEU A 24 12.20 5.35 -12.90
N THR A 25 12.77 5.28 -11.70
CA THR A 25 14.22 5.11 -11.51
C THR A 25 14.72 3.71 -11.87
N VAL A 26 13.84 2.70 -11.91
CA VAL A 26 14.14 1.37 -12.48
C VAL A 26 14.09 1.42 -14.01
N LEU A 27 13.06 2.04 -14.58
CA LEU A 27 12.83 2.10 -16.03
C LEU A 27 13.82 3.01 -16.77
N ALA A 28 14.40 4.00 -16.08
CA ALA A 28 15.36 4.95 -16.66
C ALA A 28 16.71 4.88 -15.90
N PRO A 29 17.66 4.01 -16.33
CA PRO A 29 18.91 3.76 -15.61
C PRO A 29 19.75 5.01 -15.37
N ASP A 30 19.83 5.93 -16.33
CA ASP A 30 20.60 7.18 -16.18
C ASP A 30 20.00 8.09 -15.08
N LEU A 31 18.67 8.16 -15.01
CA LEU A 31 17.97 8.86 -13.94
C LEU A 31 18.20 8.17 -12.60
N GLY A 32 18.14 6.84 -12.56
CA GLY A 32 18.43 6.05 -11.36
C GLY A 32 19.86 6.27 -10.86
N LEU A 33 20.85 6.28 -11.74
CA LEU A 33 22.27 6.54 -11.40
C LEU A 33 22.47 7.97 -10.90
N TRP A 34 21.88 8.96 -11.55
CA TRP A 34 21.91 10.33 -11.08
C TRP A 34 21.27 10.45 -9.68
N ALA A 35 20.06 9.92 -9.51
CA ALA A 35 19.33 9.98 -8.26
C ALA A 35 20.06 9.24 -7.12
N ALA A 36 20.70 8.10 -7.41
CA ALA A 36 21.51 7.38 -6.43
C ALA A 36 22.69 8.22 -5.93
N ARG A 37 23.32 9.01 -6.80
CA ARG A 37 24.44 9.91 -6.44
C ARG A 37 23.97 11.16 -5.70
N THR A 38 22.83 11.73 -6.09
CA THR A 38 22.35 13.02 -5.57
C THR A 38 21.48 12.88 -4.32
N LEU A 39 20.55 11.92 -4.32
CA LEU A 39 19.59 11.70 -3.23
C LEU A 39 20.02 10.55 -2.31
N GLY A 40 20.84 9.63 -2.82
CA GLY A 40 21.32 8.46 -2.12
C GLY A 40 20.64 7.17 -2.58
N PRO A 41 21.32 6.02 -2.45
CA PRO A 41 20.86 4.74 -3.02
C PRO A 41 19.57 4.19 -2.39
N ARG A 42 19.18 4.66 -1.20
CA ARG A 42 17.91 4.29 -0.55
C ARG A 42 16.69 4.96 -1.18
N PHE A 43 16.89 6.04 -1.93
CA PHE A 43 15.81 6.85 -2.53
C PHE A 43 15.59 6.54 -4.02
N ILE A 44 16.13 5.43 -4.51
CA ILE A 44 15.87 4.92 -5.87
C ILE A 44 15.16 3.57 -5.80
N GLY A 45 14.56 3.17 -6.91
CA GLY A 45 13.96 1.86 -7.05
C GLY A 45 15.00 0.74 -7.08
N PRO A 46 14.66 -0.46 -6.57
CA PRO A 46 13.37 -0.79 -5.96
C PRO A 46 13.26 -0.34 -4.48
N TYR A 47 14.36 0.06 -3.84
CA TYR A 47 14.43 0.26 -2.39
C TYR A 47 13.42 1.28 -1.83
N VAL A 48 13.24 2.43 -2.48
CA VAL A 48 12.30 3.45 -2.03
C VAL A 48 10.85 2.95 -2.10
N GLY A 49 10.50 2.20 -3.16
CA GLY A 49 9.19 1.58 -3.32
C GLY A 49 8.93 0.48 -2.30
N LEU A 50 9.94 -0.33 -1.97
CA LEU A 50 9.83 -1.36 -0.93
C LEU A 50 9.66 -0.75 0.45
N SER A 51 10.52 0.21 0.80
CA SER A 51 10.46 0.88 2.12
C SER A 51 9.13 1.59 2.32
N TYR A 52 8.70 2.37 1.33
CA TYR A 52 7.42 3.08 1.41
C TYR A 52 6.22 2.12 1.32
N GLY A 53 6.32 1.05 0.54
CA GLY A 53 5.34 -0.03 0.49
C GLY A 53 5.04 -0.65 1.85
N THR A 54 6.08 -0.95 2.62
CA THR A 54 5.96 -1.44 4.01
C THR A 54 5.27 -0.42 4.90
N VAL A 55 5.65 0.85 4.80
CA VAL A 55 5.03 1.94 5.59
C VAL A 55 3.54 2.04 5.27
N ILE A 56 3.16 2.06 4.00
CA ILE A 56 1.74 2.20 3.59
C ILE A 56 0.93 0.96 3.94
N LEU A 57 1.47 -0.24 3.74
CA LEU A 57 0.78 -1.48 4.10
C LEU A 57 0.48 -1.52 5.61
N SER A 58 1.46 -1.10 6.43
CA SER A 58 1.32 -1.02 7.89
C SER A 58 0.40 0.11 8.33
N PHE A 59 0.45 1.28 7.68
CA PHE A 59 -0.45 2.39 7.93
C PHE A 59 -1.92 1.99 7.72
N MET A 60 -2.19 1.21 6.67
CA MET A 60 -3.54 0.75 6.35
C MET A 60 -4.13 -0.21 7.39
N SER A 61 -3.29 -0.96 8.13
CA SER A 61 -3.74 -1.70 9.31
C SER A 61 -4.41 -0.79 10.34
N GLY A 62 -3.83 0.37 10.61
CA GLY A 62 -4.42 1.36 11.53
C GLY A 62 -5.76 1.90 11.03
N VAL A 63 -5.92 2.06 9.71
CA VAL A 63 -7.19 2.48 9.11
C VAL A 63 -8.28 1.42 9.30
N LEU A 64 -7.97 0.14 9.04
CA LEU A 64 -8.91 -0.95 9.25
C LEU A 64 -9.30 -1.08 10.73
N TRP A 65 -8.35 -0.91 11.65
CA TRP A 65 -8.64 -0.86 13.08
C TRP A 65 -9.61 0.29 13.39
N GLY A 66 -9.39 1.47 12.81
CA GLY A 66 -10.29 2.61 12.91
C GLY A 66 -11.71 2.29 12.43
N PHE A 67 -11.88 1.56 11.34
CA PHE A 67 -13.20 1.11 10.90
C PHE A 67 -13.85 0.09 11.84
N ALA A 68 -13.07 -0.82 12.44
CA ALA A 68 -13.57 -1.80 13.39
C ALA A 68 -14.19 -1.15 14.64
N THR A 69 -13.78 0.07 15.02
CA THR A 69 -14.38 0.83 16.13
C THR A 69 -15.87 1.16 15.94
N ARG A 70 -16.37 1.05 14.70
CA ARG A 70 -17.78 1.28 14.36
C ARG A 70 -18.66 0.04 14.58
N ALA A 71 -18.05 -1.12 14.84
CA ALA A 71 -18.74 -2.36 15.16
C ALA A 71 -18.79 -2.60 16.68
N SER A 72 -19.55 -3.60 17.11
CA SER A 72 -19.62 -4.05 18.50
C SER A 72 -19.52 -5.57 18.62
N GLY A 73 -19.25 -6.05 19.84
CA GLY A 73 -19.18 -7.47 20.15
C GLY A 73 -18.19 -8.24 19.29
N MET A 74 -18.58 -9.43 18.84
CA MET A 74 -17.71 -10.35 18.11
C MET A 74 -17.27 -9.82 16.73
N VAL A 75 -18.06 -8.95 16.10
CA VAL A 75 -17.71 -8.32 14.81
C VAL A 75 -16.59 -7.29 14.99
N ALA A 76 -16.59 -6.53 16.10
CA ALA A 76 -15.50 -5.62 16.41
C ALA A 76 -14.21 -6.40 16.69
N ALA A 77 -14.30 -7.46 17.50
CA ALA A 77 -13.16 -8.31 17.83
C ALA A 77 -12.50 -8.92 16.60
N SER A 78 -13.29 -9.47 15.67
CA SER A 78 -12.76 -9.99 14.40
C SER A 78 -12.19 -8.88 13.52
N GLY A 79 -12.84 -7.71 13.46
CA GLY A 79 -12.31 -6.53 12.78
C GLY A 79 -10.93 -6.12 13.28
N TYR A 80 -10.73 -6.04 14.59
CA TYR A 80 -9.42 -5.73 15.18
C TYR A 80 -8.38 -6.79 14.84
N ALA A 81 -8.72 -8.08 14.98
CA ALA A 81 -7.82 -9.18 14.64
C ALA A 81 -7.41 -9.17 13.16
N LEU A 82 -8.35 -8.93 12.24
CA LEU A 82 -8.06 -8.83 10.82
C LEU A 82 -7.22 -7.59 10.47
N SER A 83 -7.43 -6.48 11.19
CA SER A 83 -6.74 -5.23 10.91
C SER A 83 -5.24 -5.28 11.14
N VAL A 84 -4.73 -6.14 12.03
CA VAL A 84 -3.29 -6.24 12.30
C VAL A 84 -2.52 -7.08 11.28
N ILE A 85 -3.23 -7.89 10.48
CA ILE A 85 -2.61 -8.83 9.55
C ILE A 85 -1.68 -8.11 8.54
N PRO A 86 -2.06 -7.01 7.88
CA PRO A 86 -1.16 -6.33 6.93
C PRO A 86 0.16 -5.84 7.53
N ALA A 87 0.13 -5.25 8.73
CA ALA A 87 1.35 -4.81 9.43
C ALA A 87 2.24 -5.99 9.84
N LEU A 88 1.66 -7.07 10.37
CA LEU A 88 2.41 -8.29 10.71
C LEU A 88 2.98 -8.98 9.46
N TRP A 89 2.21 -9.02 8.37
CA TRP A 89 2.67 -9.49 7.08
C TRP A 89 3.88 -8.68 6.61
N ALA A 90 3.79 -7.34 6.64
CA ALA A 90 4.90 -6.47 6.27
C ALA A 90 6.15 -6.75 7.12
N PHE A 91 5.98 -6.88 8.43
CA PHE A 91 7.08 -7.13 9.37
C PHE A 91 7.80 -8.47 9.13
N VAL A 92 7.04 -9.54 8.85
CA VAL A 92 7.61 -10.89 8.71
C VAL A 92 8.08 -11.18 7.28
N MET A 93 7.34 -10.71 6.27
CA MET A 93 7.53 -11.13 4.87
C MET A 93 8.39 -10.16 4.05
N VAL A 94 8.52 -8.90 4.46
CA VAL A 94 9.34 -7.93 3.71
C VAL A 94 10.79 -8.05 4.17
N GLY A 95 11.52 -8.98 3.53
CA GLY A 95 12.92 -9.27 3.78
C GLY A 95 13.49 -10.23 2.74
N GLY A 96 14.75 -10.65 2.90
CA GLY A 96 15.35 -11.68 2.04
C GLY A 96 15.74 -11.22 0.62
N GLY A 97 15.77 -9.91 0.37
CA GLY A 97 16.18 -9.32 -0.92
C GLY A 97 15.05 -8.59 -1.63
N PRO A 98 15.36 -7.76 -2.65
CA PRO A 98 14.40 -6.84 -3.25
C PRO A 98 13.25 -7.52 -3.99
N VAL A 99 13.54 -8.64 -4.69
CA VAL A 99 12.52 -9.41 -5.44
C VAL A 99 11.50 -10.05 -4.49
N GLY A 100 11.97 -10.79 -3.48
CA GLY A 100 11.10 -11.46 -2.51
C GLY A 100 10.26 -10.46 -1.71
N ALA A 101 10.89 -9.38 -1.23
CA ALA A 101 10.20 -8.28 -0.56
C ALA A 101 9.11 -7.64 -1.46
N GLY A 102 9.42 -7.39 -2.73
CA GLY A 102 8.48 -6.81 -3.69
C GLY A 102 7.28 -7.73 -3.98
N VAL A 103 7.52 -9.02 -4.21
CA VAL A 103 6.46 -10.02 -4.39
C VAL A 103 5.56 -10.09 -3.15
N ASN A 104 6.15 -10.14 -1.95
CA ASN A 104 5.39 -10.17 -0.71
C ASN A 104 4.58 -8.88 -0.48
N LEU A 105 5.09 -7.71 -0.87
CA LEU A 105 4.31 -6.47 -0.82
C LEU A 105 3.14 -6.50 -1.81
N ILE A 106 3.32 -7.03 -3.03
CA ILE A 106 2.23 -7.19 -4.00
C ILE A 106 1.11 -8.04 -3.39
N PHE A 107 1.43 -9.22 -2.84
CA PHE A 107 0.45 -10.05 -2.15
C PHE A 107 -0.17 -9.34 -0.95
N GLY A 108 0.62 -8.59 -0.18
CA GLY A 108 0.15 -7.79 0.94
C GLY A 108 -0.89 -6.74 0.52
N PHE A 109 -0.65 -5.99 -0.55
CA PHE A 109 -1.58 -4.99 -1.06
C PHE A 109 -2.85 -5.60 -1.68
N VAL A 110 -2.73 -6.74 -2.35
CA VAL A 110 -3.89 -7.48 -2.89
C VAL A 110 -4.75 -8.04 -1.75
N GLY A 111 -4.11 -8.65 -0.74
CA GLY A 111 -4.79 -9.15 0.46
C GLY A 111 -5.44 -8.01 1.26
N LEU A 112 -4.75 -6.89 1.42
CA LEU A 112 -5.30 -5.68 2.04
C LEU A 112 -6.54 -5.18 1.28
N LEU A 113 -6.54 -5.19 -0.05
CA LEU A 113 -7.72 -4.78 -0.83
C LEU A 113 -8.91 -5.73 -0.59
N GLY A 114 -8.65 -7.02 -0.37
CA GLY A 114 -9.66 -7.99 0.08
C GLY A 114 -10.22 -7.65 1.47
N LEU A 115 -9.37 -7.23 2.41
CA LEU A 115 -9.81 -6.75 3.73
C LEU A 115 -10.61 -5.44 3.62
N ASP A 116 -10.14 -4.47 2.82
CA ASP A 116 -10.86 -3.23 2.52
C ASP A 116 -12.28 -3.54 2.02
N TRP A 117 -12.41 -4.52 1.11
CA TRP A 117 -13.72 -4.96 0.59
C TRP A 117 -14.59 -5.60 1.67
N LEU A 118 -14.03 -6.45 2.52
CA LEU A 118 -14.76 -7.08 3.61
C LEU A 118 -15.34 -6.03 4.57
N PHE A 119 -14.53 -5.06 5.00
CA PHE A 119 -14.97 -3.97 5.88
C PHE A 119 -16.02 -3.08 5.21
N TRP A 120 -15.87 -2.82 3.92
CA TRP A 120 -16.86 -2.09 3.13
C TRP A 120 -18.18 -2.86 3.00
N ARG A 121 -18.13 -4.16 2.74
CA ARG A 121 -19.30 -5.03 2.62
C ARG A 121 -20.10 -5.11 3.93
N HIS A 122 -19.41 -5.07 5.08
CA HIS A 122 -20.04 -4.98 6.40
C HIS A 122 -20.47 -3.55 6.80
N GLY A 123 -20.36 -2.57 5.92
CA GLY A 123 -20.80 -1.19 6.17
C GLY A 123 -19.91 -0.39 7.12
N LEU A 124 -18.72 -0.91 7.45
CA LEU A 124 -17.76 -0.26 8.35
C LEU A 124 -16.95 0.82 7.63
N ALA A 125 -16.65 0.61 6.35
CA ALA A 125 -15.97 1.60 5.51
C ALA A 125 -16.96 2.54 4.78
N PRO A 126 -16.57 3.77 4.42
CA PRO A 126 -17.40 4.67 3.61
C PRO A 126 -17.75 4.11 2.23
N ARG A 127 -18.90 4.48 1.67
CA ARG A 127 -19.37 3.97 0.35
C ARG A 127 -18.38 4.19 -0.80
N TRP A 128 -17.62 5.29 -0.78
CA TRP A 128 -16.64 5.65 -1.80
C TRP A 128 -15.27 4.96 -1.64
N TRP A 129 -15.05 4.24 -0.52
CA TRP A 129 -13.75 3.71 -0.13
C TRP A 129 -13.14 2.81 -1.20
N MET A 130 -13.89 1.80 -1.64
CA MET A 130 -13.37 0.82 -2.61
C MET A 130 -13.05 1.44 -3.97
N ALA A 131 -13.82 2.43 -4.43
CA ALA A 131 -13.52 3.11 -5.69
C ALA A 131 -12.14 3.80 -5.65
N LEU A 132 -11.80 4.43 -4.52
CA LEU A 132 -10.47 5.00 -4.30
C LEU A 132 -9.41 3.90 -4.16
N ARG A 133 -9.63 2.94 -3.26
CA ARG A 133 -8.64 1.91 -2.91
C ARG A 133 -8.25 1.04 -4.10
N VAL A 134 -9.21 0.63 -4.95
CA VAL A 134 -8.91 -0.16 -6.15
C VAL A 134 -7.97 0.60 -7.08
N ALA A 135 -8.28 1.88 -7.39
CA ALA A 135 -7.45 2.69 -8.28
C ALA A 135 -6.02 2.87 -7.75
N LEU A 136 -5.88 3.20 -6.46
CA LEU A 136 -4.56 3.36 -5.84
C LEU A 136 -3.78 2.04 -5.80
N SER A 137 -4.41 0.95 -5.36
CA SER A 137 -3.76 -0.36 -5.24
C SER A 137 -3.31 -0.91 -6.59
N VAL A 138 -4.05 -0.69 -7.67
CA VAL A 138 -3.63 -1.08 -9.02
C VAL A 138 -2.33 -0.37 -9.40
N VAL A 139 -2.24 0.95 -9.20
CA VAL A 139 -1.01 1.70 -9.51
C VAL A 139 0.16 1.23 -8.65
N VAL A 140 -0.06 1.03 -7.34
CA VAL A 140 0.97 0.52 -6.42
C VAL A 140 1.49 -0.85 -6.87
N VAL A 141 0.60 -1.80 -7.18
CA VAL A 141 0.99 -3.15 -7.62
C VAL A 141 1.77 -3.11 -8.93
N ILE A 142 1.35 -2.28 -9.89
CA ILE A 142 2.10 -2.11 -11.15
C ILE A 142 3.50 -1.56 -10.88
N CYS A 143 3.63 -0.52 -10.04
CA CYS A 143 4.93 0.06 -9.70
C CYS A 143 5.85 -0.93 -8.98
N LEU A 144 5.30 -1.74 -8.07
CA LEU A 144 6.06 -2.79 -7.39
C LEU A 144 6.47 -3.89 -8.37
N ALA A 145 5.59 -4.28 -9.30
CA ALA A 145 5.89 -5.28 -10.32
C ALA A 145 7.05 -4.83 -11.24
N VAL A 146 7.12 -3.54 -11.60
CA VAL A 146 8.27 -2.98 -12.33
C VAL A 146 9.57 -3.27 -11.58
N GLY A 147 9.65 -2.96 -10.28
CA GLY A 147 10.87 -3.21 -9.49
C GLY A 147 11.18 -4.68 -9.20
N VAL A 148 10.26 -5.60 -9.51
CA VAL A 148 10.42 -7.05 -9.32
C VAL A 148 10.83 -7.74 -10.63
N TYR A 149 10.29 -7.30 -11.76
CA TYR A 149 10.36 -8.03 -13.04
C TYR A 149 11.17 -7.33 -14.14
N LEU A 150 11.55 -6.06 -13.97
CA LEU A 150 12.34 -5.27 -14.91
C LEU A 150 13.63 -4.80 -14.25
#